data_AF-A0A7C5N719-F1
#
_entry.id   AF-A0A7C5N719-F1
#
_cell.length_a   1.000
_cell.length_b   1.000
_cell.length_c   1.000
_cell.angle_alpha   90.00
_cell.angle_beta   90.00
_cell.angle_gamma   90.00
#
_symmetry.space_group_name_H-M   'P 1'
#
loop_
_entity.id
_entity.type
_entity.pdbx_description
1 polymer ?
#
loop_
_entity_poly.entity_id
_entity_poly.type
_entity_poly.pdbx_seq_one_letter_code
_entity_poly.pdbx_strand_id
1 'polypeptide(L)'
;MKRRVAVFAVFVSACGAVSTTTPEAQSPEPVSEEPISPALGEVRSEFLGSCGDQVKGAKDYCDCSWKLLVEVAGEEALVDDDATPEQMATFESRLSEACVNELPDEVIQSQFMAGCTTGRQELGPFCTCSWTALTEKLEPRAVAKGGRKKTAEFEAARKHADGKCKELGMSAKAELGFMQGCAKAPALVPFCGCAWEIVRDSADAEKILSGEADVDKLKPTIKSTCGKLLPDKPPPGQ
;
A
#
# COMPACT_ATOMS: atom_id res chain seq x y z
N MET A 1 3.93 -12.12 33.85
CA MET A 1 3.47 -10.99 33.01
C MET A 1 3.03 -11.58 31.67
N LYS A 2 1.72 -11.71 31.43
CA LYS A 2 1.19 -12.19 30.14
C LYS A 2 1.59 -11.16 29.08
N ARG A 3 2.43 -11.55 28.12
CA ARG A 3 2.68 -10.73 26.92
C ARG A 3 1.38 -10.78 26.14
N ARG A 4 0.61 -9.68 26.14
CA ARG A 4 -0.49 -9.54 25.19
C ARG A 4 0.15 -9.53 23.81
N VAL A 5 -0.13 -10.53 22.99
CA VAL A 5 0.23 -10.49 21.57
C VAL A 5 -0.41 -9.22 21.00
N ALA A 6 0.44 -8.24 20.68
CA ALA A 6 0.03 -7.12 19.88
C ALA A 6 -0.37 -7.73 18.53
N VAL A 7 -1.68 -7.79 18.27
CA VAL A 7 -2.23 -8.15 16.95
C VAL A 7 -1.54 -7.25 15.96
N PHE A 8 -0.57 -7.83 15.25
CA PHE A 8 0.25 -7.11 14.30
C PHE A 8 -0.71 -6.49 13.29
N ALA A 9 -0.62 -5.17 13.13
CA ALA A 9 -1.19 -4.51 11.97
C ALA A 9 -0.71 -5.31 10.76
N VAL A 10 -1.65 -5.97 10.06
CA VAL A 10 -1.38 -6.63 8.79
C VAL A 10 -1.07 -5.52 7.81
N PHE A 11 0.18 -5.04 7.86
CA PHE A 11 0.73 -4.22 6.82
C PHE A 11 0.79 -5.12 5.61
N VAL A 12 -0.11 -4.87 4.66
CA VAL A 12 -0.01 -5.37 3.28
C VAL A 12 1.31 -4.83 2.72
N SER A 13 2.42 -5.47 3.09
CA SER A 13 3.74 -5.21 2.56
C SER A 13 3.77 -5.86 1.19
N ALA A 14 3.27 -5.13 0.21
CA ALA A 14 3.41 -5.44 -1.19
C ALA A 14 4.88 -5.32 -1.60
N CYS A 15 5.68 -6.38 -1.42
CA CYS A 15 6.87 -6.72 -2.20
C CYS A 15 7.51 -8.02 -1.66
N GLY A 16 7.43 -9.11 -2.42
CA GLY A 16 8.15 -10.34 -2.10
C GLY A 16 7.51 -11.58 -2.71
N ALA A 17 8.21 -12.23 -3.63
CA ALA A 17 7.76 -13.43 -4.32
C ALA A 17 7.69 -14.63 -3.35
N VAL A 18 6.54 -15.29 -3.31
CA VAL A 18 6.36 -16.63 -2.73
C VAL A 18 5.89 -17.60 -3.83
N SER A 19 6.43 -18.81 -3.79
CA SER A 19 6.10 -19.94 -4.67
C SER A 19 4.94 -20.74 -4.08
N THR A 20 3.95 -21.05 -4.91
CA THR A 20 2.72 -21.75 -4.49
C THR A 20 2.69 -23.17 -5.03
N THR A 21 2.47 -24.15 -4.14
CA THR A 21 2.00 -25.51 -4.48
C THR A 21 0.53 -25.61 -4.10
N THR A 22 -0.31 -26.03 -5.05
CA THR A 22 -1.77 -26.16 -4.91
C THR A 22 -2.15 -27.45 -4.19
N PRO A 23 -3.00 -27.42 -3.13
CA PRO A 23 -3.70 -28.60 -2.64
C PRO A 23 -5.14 -28.70 -3.18
N GLU A 24 -5.56 -29.94 -3.35
CA GLU A 24 -6.84 -30.42 -3.89
C GLU A 24 -8.00 -30.25 -2.88
N ALA A 25 -9.18 -29.87 -3.36
CA ALA A 25 -10.34 -29.53 -2.54
C ALA A 25 -11.12 -30.77 -2.06
N GLN A 26 -11.32 -30.91 -0.75
CA GLN A 26 -12.27 -31.84 -0.14
C GLN A 26 -13.57 -31.11 0.25
N SER A 27 -14.71 -31.73 -0.06
CA SER A 27 -16.05 -31.24 0.26
C SER A 27 -16.43 -31.61 1.70
N PRO A 28 -16.85 -30.66 2.56
CA PRO A 28 -17.17 -30.97 3.95
C PRO A 28 -18.61 -31.48 4.14
N GLU A 29 -18.75 -32.45 5.04
CA GLU A 29 -20.01 -32.93 5.62
C GLU A 29 -20.57 -31.91 6.65
N PRO A 30 -21.89 -31.95 6.96
CA PRO A 30 -22.49 -31.01 7.91
C PRO A 30 -22.02 -31.27 9.35
N VAL A 31 -21.30 -30.30 9.91
CA VAL A 31 -20.77 -30.32 11.29
C VAL A 31 -21.85 -29.89 12.29
N SER A 32 -22.03 -30.68 13.35
CA SER A 32 -22.89 -30.39 14.50
C SER A 32 -22.29 -29.24 15.33
N GLU A 33 -23.08 -28.20 15.62
CA GLU A 33 -22.66 -27.04 16.44
C GLU A 33 -22.46 -27.45 17.91
N GLU A 34 -21.21 -27.70 18.32
CA GLU A 34 -20.85 -27.75 19.75
C GLU A 34 -20.77 -26.33 20.35
N PRO A 35 -21.07 -26.17 21.66
CA PRO A 35 -21.02 -24.87 22.31
C PRO A 35 -19.59 -24.33 22.40
N ILE A 36 -19.36 -23.19 21.75
CA ILE A 36 -18.09 -22.45 21.76
C ILE A 36 -17.67 -22.13 23.20
N SER A 37 -16.43 -22.44 23.56
CA SER A 37 -15.85 -22.09 24.87
C SER A 37 -15.97 -20.57 25.13
N PRO A 38 -16.39 -20.13 26.33
CA PRO A 38 -16.49 -18.72 26.67
C PRO A 38 -15.19 -17.92 26.43
N ALA A 39 -14.03 -18.58 26.58
CA ALA A 39 -12.72 -17.96 26.36
C ALA A 39 -12.50 -17.60 24.87
N LEU A 40 -12.89 -18.47 23.95
CA LEU A 40 -12.77 -18.20 22.51
C LEU A 40 -13.70 -17.05 22.08
N GLY A 41 -14.84 -16.90 22.75
CA GLY A 41 -15.75 -15.77 22.53
C GLY A 41 -15.12 -14.41 22.82
N GLU A 42 -14.32 -14.31 23.90
CA GLU A 42 -13.59 -13.08 24.26
C GLU A 42 -12.50 -12.76 23.21
N VAL A 43 -11.68 -13.75 22.84
CA VAL A 43 -10.62 -13.59 21.82
C VAL A 43 -11.21 -13.18 20.47
N ARG A 44 -12.32 -13.79 20.07
CA ARG A 44 -13.04 -13.42 18.84
C ARG A 44 -13.51 -11.96 18.91
N SER A 45 -14.12 -11.55 20.02
CA SER A 45 -14.63 -10.20 20.17
C SER A 45 -13.52 -9.15 20.09
N GLU A 46 -12.37 -9.43 20.71
CA GLU A 46 -11.19 -8.56 20.62
C GLU A 46 -10.65 -8.49 19.19
N PHE A 47 -10.52 -9.65 18.51
CA PHE A 47 -10.08 -9.70 17.12
C PHE A 47 -10.99 -8.90 16.19
N LEU A 48 -12.32 -9.11 16.28
CA LEU A 48 -13.28 -8.40 15.44
C LEU A 48 -13.32 -6.91 15.74
N GLY A 49 -13.15 -6.51 17.00
CA GLY A 49 -13.04 -5.10 17.40
C GLY A 49 -11.82 -4.44 16.75
N SER A 50 -10.64 -5.03 16.95
CA SER A 50 -9.37 -4.53 16.37
C SER A 50 -9.41 -4.51 14.83
N CYS A 51 -9.93 -5.57 14.21
CA CYS A 51 -10.07 -5.64 12.75
C CYS A 51 -11.03 -4.58 12.22
N GLY A 52 -12.17 -4.35 12.88
CA GLY A 52 -13.14 -3.32 12.48
C GLY A 52 -12.59 -1.89 12.59
N ASP A 53 -11.72 -1.64 13.57
CA ASP A 53 -11.03 -0.35 13.73
C ASP A 53 -10.01 -0.11 12.61
N GLN A 54 -9.31 -1.15 12.17
CA GLN A 54 -8.32 -1.07 11.08
C GLN A 54 -8.97 -1.04 9.69
N VAL A 55 -10.04 -1.82 9.50
CA VAL A 55 -10.70 -2.05 8.22
C VAL A 55 -12.16 -1.62 8.32
N LYS A 56 -12.37 -0.31 8.36
CA LYS A 56 -13.69 0.31 8.54
C LYS A 56 -14.68 -0.19 7.48
N GLY A 57 -15.85 -0.62 7.94
CA GLY A 57 -16.94 -1.08 7.07
C GLY A 57 -16.76 -2.48 6.49
N ALA A 58 -15.73 -3.23 6.89
CA ALA A 58 -15.46 -4.58 6.37
C ALA A 58 -15.75 -5.68 7.41
N LYS A 59 -16.96 -5.68 7.98
CA LYS A 59 -17.37 -6.68 8.98
C LYS A 59 -17.22 -8.11 8.45
N ASP A 60 -17.71 -8.37 7.24
CA ASP A 60 -17.68 -9.71 6.63
C ASP A 60 -16.24 -10.18 6.38
N TYR A 61 -15.34 -9.26 6.01
CA TYR A 61 -13.91 -9.53 5.93
C TYR A 61 -13.31 -9.93 7.28
N CYS A 62 -13.63 -9.20 8.35
CA CYS A 62 -13.15 -9.52 9.68
C CYS A 62 -13.69 -10.86 10.17
N ASP A 63 -14.96 -11.17 9.92
CA ASP A 63 -15.55 -12.47 10.24
C ASP A 63 -14.94 -13.61 9.41
N CYS A 64 -14.66 -13.40 8.12
CA CYS A 64 -13.92 -14.36 7.29
C CYS A 64 -12.50 -14.58 7.80
N SER A 65 -11.78 -13.50 8.10
CA SER A 65 -10.40 -13.53 8.59
C SER A 65 -10.30 -14.30 9.90
N TRP A 66 -11.26 -14.08 10.81
CA TRP A 66 -11.33 -14.83 12.06
C TRP A 66 -11.52 -16.34 11.82
N LYS A 67 -12.45 -16.72 10.95
CA LYS A 67 -12.69 -18.13 10.62
C LYS A 67 -11.44 -18.80 10.04
N LEU A 68 -10.75 -18.12 9.13
CA LEU A 68 -9.49 -18.61 8.57
C LEU A 68 -8.39 -18.71 9.63
N LEU A 69 -8.31 -17.74 10.55
CA LEU A 69 -7.34 -17.78 11.64
C LEU A 69 -7.60 -19.00 12.56
N VAL A 70 -8.86 -19.25 12.93
CA VAL A 70 -9.26 -20.44 13.69
C VAL A 70 -8.92 -21.72 12.93
N GLU A 71 -9.18 -21.76 11.62
CA GLU A 71 -8.85 -22.92 10.78
C GLU A 71 -7.34 -23.22 10.74
N VAL A 72 -6.50 -22.18 10.67
CA VAL A 72 -5.03 -22.34 10.56
C VAL A 72 -4.36 -22.56 11.90
N ALA A 73 -4.76 -21.82 12.94
CA ALA A 73 -4.13 -21.87 14.25
C ALA A 73 -4.75 -22.95 15.16
N GLY A 74 -6.06 -23.21 15.02
CA GLY A 74 -6.84 -23.98 15.98
C GLY A 74 -7.37 -23.11 17.12
N GLU A 75 -8.52 -23.50 17.71
CA GLU A 75 -9.15 -22.72 18.79
C GLU A 75 -8.30 -22.69 20.06
N GLU A 76 -7.74 -23.84 20.46
CA GLU A 76 -6.88 -23.96 21.65
C GLU A 76 -5.70 -22.99 21.55
N ALA A 77 -5.07 -22.93 20.37
CA ALA A 77 -3.88 -22.12 20.18
C ALA A 77 -4.14 -20.61 20.30
N LEU A 78 -5.33 -20.18 19.87
CA LEU A 78 -5.75 -18.79 19.98
C LEU A 78 -6.16 -18.42 21.40
N VAL A 79 -6.72 -19.37 22.16
CA VAL A 79 -7.10 -19.15 23.57
C VAL A 79 -5.86 -19.09 24.46
N ASP A 80 -4.88 -19.96 24.21
CA ASP A 80 -3.63 -20.04 24.98
C ASP A 80 -2.55 -19.05 24.51
N ASP A 81 -2.82 -18.32 23.42
CA ASP A 81 -1.91 -17.35 22.81
C ASP A 81 -0.57 -17.97 22.39
N ASP A 82 -0.63 -19.19 21.82
CA ASP A 82 0.53 -20.00 21.44
C ASP A 82 0.65 -20.23 19.91
N ALA A 83 -0.17 -19.52 19.12
CA ALA A 83 -0.12 -19.56 17.66
C ALA A 83 1.31 -19.34 17.14
N THR A 84 1.82 -20.33 16.41
CA THR A 84 3.21 -20.37 15.95
C THR A 84 3.46 -19.37 14.81
N PRO A 85 4.72 -18.92 14.61
CA PRO A 85 5.06 -18.10 13.45
C PRO A 85 4.73 -18.75 12.10
N GLU A 86 4.80 -20.08 12.00
CA GLU A 86 4.45 -20.83 10.79
C GLU A 86 2.94 -20.79 10.50
N GLN A 87 2.11 -20.90 11.55
CA GLN A 87 0.65 -20.73 11.43
C GLN A 87 0.32 -19.29 11.02
N MET A 88 0.96 -18.29 11.61
CA MET A 88 0.72 -16.89 11.23
C MET A 88 1.15 -16.59 9.79
N ALA A 89 2.31 -17.09 9.34
CA ALA A 89 2.73 -16.98 7.95
C ALA A 89 1.74 -17.68 6.99
N THR A 90 1.25 -18.86 7.37
CA THR A 90 0.22 -19.59 6.61
C THR A 90 -1.07 -18.78 6.50
N PHE A 91 -1.56 -18.26 7.63
CA PHE A 91 -2.73 -17.39 7.70
C PHE A 91 -2.58 -16.18 6.77
N GLU A 92 -1.48 -15.43 6.89
CA GLU A 92 -1.19 -14.26 6.06
C GLU A 92 -1.18 -14.60 4.56
N SER A 93 -0.57 -15.74 4.20
CA SER A 93 -0.49 -16.17 2.80
C SER A 93 -1.87 -16.50 2.21
N ARG A 94 -2.78 -17.06 3.01
CA ARG A 94 -4.14 -17.49 2.59
C ARG A 94 -5.17 -16.36 2.68
N LEU A 95 -4.96 -15.39 3.56
CA LEU A 95 -5.94 -14.34 3.87
C LEU A 95 -6.43 -13.57 2.64
N SER A 96 -5.49 -13.13 1.80
CA SER A 96 -5.81 -12.36 0.58
C SER A 96 -6.53 -13.19 -0.49
N GLU A 97 -6.42 -14.51 -0.46
CA GLU A 97 -7.12 -15.38 -1.41
C GLU A 97 -8.51 -15.75 -0.90
N ALA A 98 -8.61 -16.08 0.38
CA ALA A 98 -9.84 -16.52 1.01
C ALA A 98 -10.84 -15.39 1.24
N CYS A 99 -10.38 -14.24 1.77
CA CYS A 99 -11.29 -13.24 2.34
C CYS A 99 -11.41 -11.94 1.53
N VAL A 100 -10.60 -11.72 0.49
CA VAL A 100 -10.67 -10.47 -0.31
C VAL A 100 -12.02 -10.23 -0.99
N ASN A 101 -12.81 -11.29 -1.22
CA ASN A 101 -14.17 -11.18 -1.75
C ASN A 101 -15.18 -10.64 -0.70
N GLU A 102 -14.73 -10.37 0.53
CA GLU A 102 -15.52 -9.71 1.57
C GLU A 102 -15.09 -8.25 1.82
N LEU A 103 -14.05 -7.77 1.15
CA LEU A 103 -13.62 -6.38 1.27
C LEU A 103 -14.49 -5.44 0.43
N PRO A 104 -14.96 -4.31 0.99
CA PRO A 104 -15.56 -3.24 0.19
C PRO A 104 -14.55 -2.66 -0.81
N ASP A 105 -15.03 -2.25 -1.99
CA ASP A 105 -14.17 -1.70 -3.04
C ASP A 105 -13.46 -0.41 -2.59
N GLU A 106 -14.11 0.40 -1.75
CA GLU A 106 -13.54 1.61 -1.18
C GLU A 106 -12.34 1.31 -0.28
N VAL A 107 -12.41 0.21 0.48
CA VAL A 107 -11.29 -0.26 1.32
C VAL A 107 -10.15 -0.72 0.44
N ILE A 108 -10.43 -1.47 -0.63
CA ILE A 108 -9.41 -1.93 -1.57
C ILE A 108 -8.71 -0.73 -2.23
N GLN A 109 -9.48 0.25 -2.72
CA GLN A 109 -8.91 1.46 -3.31
C GLN A 109 -8.06 2.23 -2.30
N SER A 110 -8.55 2.41 -1.07
CA SER A 110 -7.81 3.10 -0.01
C SER A 110 -6.47 2.42 0.30
N GLN A 111 -6.47 1.09 0.42
CA GLN A 111 -5.26 0.28 0.61
C GLN A 111 -4.31 0.35 -0.58
N PHE A 112 -4.84 0.32 -1.81
CA PHE A 112 -4.04 0.51 -3.03
C PHE A 112 -3.35 1.87 -3.01
N MET A 113 -4.08 2.95 -2.70
CA MET A 113 -3.52 4.30 -2.64
C MET A 113 -2.44 4.40 -1.56
N ALA A 114 -2.74 3.93 -0.34
CA ALA A 114 -1.80 3.94 0.76
C ALA A 114 -0.50 3.21 0.41
N GLY A 115 -0.60 2.00 -0.14
CA GLY A 115 0.56 1.22 -0.59
C GLY A 115 1.33 1.90 -1.73
N CYS A 116 0.63 2.46 -2.71
CA CYS A 116 1.23 3.12 -3.86
C CYS A 116 1.99 4.42 -3.48
N THR A 117 1.48 5.18 -2.51
CA THR A 117 2.09 6.43 -2.03
C THR A 117 2.96 6.26 -0.79
N THR A 118 3.20 5.03 -0.31
CA THR A 118 4.01 4.79 0.90
C THR A 118 5.42 5.36 0.70
N GLY A 119 5.76 6.35 1.54
CA GLY A 119 7.04 7.08 1.49
C GLY A 119 7.20 8.05 0.31
N ARG A 120 6.19 8.21 -0.54
CA ARG A 120 6.21 9.01 -1.78
C ARG A 120 4.84 9.62 -2.07
N GLN A 121 4.47 10.67 -1.34
CA GLN A 121 3.15 11.31 -1.46
C GLN A 121 2.95 11.98 -2.83
N GLU A 122 4.05 12.40 -3.48
CA GLU A 122 4.08 12.98 -4.82
C GLU A 122 3.59 11.99 -5.90
N LEU A 123 3.55 10.69 -5.62
CA LEU A 123 2.97 9.69 -6.52
C LEU A 123 1.43 9.69 -6.54
N GLY A 124 0.75 10.47 -5.70
CA GLY A 124 -0.72 10.49 -5.60
C GLY A 124 -1.46 10.55 -6.95
N PRO A 125 -1.11 11.47 -7.87
CA PRO A 125 -1.71 11.52 -9.20
C PRO A 125 -1.45 10.25 -10.04
N PHE A 126 -0.22 9.73 -10.01
CA PHE A 126 0.14 8.49 -10.69
C PHE A 126 -0.65 7.29 -10.14
N CYS A 127 -0.78 7.18 -8.82
CA CYS A 127 -1.54 6.12 -8.16
C CYS A 127 -3.03 6.20 -8.51
N THR A 128 -3.61 7.40 -8.52
CA THR A 128 -5.01 7.63 -8.92
C THR A 128 -5.27 7.20 -10.36
N CYS A 129 -4.38 7.60 -11.28
CA CYS A 129 -4.44 7.17 -12.67
C CYS A 129 -4.29 5.64 -12.79
N SER A 130 -3.31 5.07 -12.10
CA SER A 130 -3.02 3.63 -12.17
C SER A 130 -4.16 2.79 -11.64
N TRP A 131 -4.79 3.19 -10.53
CA TRP A 131 -5.99 2.54 -10.02
C TRP A 131 -7.11 2.54 -11.06
N THR A 132 -7.44 3.70 -11.61
CA THR A 132 -8.49 3.85 -12.63
C THR A 132 -8.20 2.98 -13.86
N ALA A 133 -6.95 2.98 -14.33
CA ALA A 133 -6.55 2.21 -15.49
C ALA A 133 -6.53 0.69 -15.22
N LEU A 134 -6.19 0.27 -14.00
CA LEU A 134 -6.28 -1.13 -13.58
C LEU A 134 -7.75 -1.57 -13.49
N THR A 135 -8.62 -0.75 -12.91
CA THR A 135 -10.03 -1.08 -12.72
C THR A 135 -10.86 -1.01 -14.01
N GLU A 136 -10.34 -0.39 -15.07
CA GLU A 136 -10.87 -0.54 -16.43
C GLU A 136 -10.73 -1.95 -17.00
N LYS A 137 -9.80 -2.75 -16.48
CA LYS A 137 -9.47 -4.09 -16.99
C LYS A 137 -9.73 -5.20 -15.99
N LEU A 138 -9.78 -4.88 -14.70
CA LEU A 138 -9.91 -5.82 -13.61
C LEU A 138 -10.95 -5.31 -12.62
N GLU A 139 -11.77 -6.19 -12.07
CA GLU A 139 -12.56 -5.85 -10.89
C GLU A 139 -11.65 -5.44 -9.72
N PRO A 140 -12.02 -4.48 -8.86
CA PRO A 140 -11.21 -4.02 -7.72
C PRO A 140 -10.64 -5.18 -6.87
N ARG A 141 -11.46 -6.20 -6.62
CA ARG A 141 -11.07 -7.42 -5.88
C ARG A 141 -10.01 -8.25 -6.59
N ALA A 142 -10.00 -8.26 -7.92
CA ALA A 142 -8.96 -8.93 -8.70
C ALA A 142 -7.61 -8.19 -8.59
N VAL A 143 -7.62 -6.86 -8.38
CA VAL A 143 -6.42 -6.07 -8.09
C VAL A 143 -5.83 -6.41 -6.72
N ALA A 144 -6.68 -6.68 -5.72
CA ALA A 144 -6.28 -6.99 -4.35
C ALA A 144 -5.78 -8.43 -4.12
N LYS A 145 -6.09 -9.38 -5.03
CA LYS A 145 -5.70 -10.79 -4.90
C LYS A 145 -4.18 -10.97 -5.02
N GLY A 146 -3.52 -11.32 -3.92
CA GLY A 146 -2.05 -11.45 -3.83
C GLY A 146 -1.44 -12.41 -4.85
N GLY A 147 -2.11 -13.53 -5.14
CA GLY A 147 -1.67 -14.53 -6.13
C GLY A 147 -1.81 -14.09 -7.60
N ARG A 148 -2.58 -13.04 -7.90
CA ARG A 148 -2.85 -12.63 -9.30
C ARG A 148 -1.80 -11.74 -9.92
N LYS A 149 -0.85 -11.21 -9.16
CA LYS A 149 0.24 -10.37 -9.68
C LYS A 149 1.09 -11.05 -10.76
N LYS A 150 1.01 -12.38 -10.88
CA LYS A 150 1.71 -13.22 -11.86
C LYS A 150 0.81 -13.74 -13.00
N THR A 151 -0.46 -13.34 -13.07
CA THR A 151 -1.37 -13.77 -14.13
C THR A 151 -1.19 -12.91 -15.38
N ALA A 152 -1.37 -13.51 -16.56
CA ALA A 152 -1.28 -12.80 -17.84
C ALA A 152 -2.29 -11.64 -17.93
N GLU A 153 -3.49 -11.83 -17.36
CA GLU A 153 -4.54 -10.81 -17.28
C GLU A 153 -4.08 -9.59 -16.44
N PHE A 154 -3.51 -9.85 -15.25
CA PHE A 154 -2.99 -8.78 -14.41
C PHE A 154 -1.79 -8.07 -15.05
N GLU A 155 -0.88 -8.80 -15.68
CA GLU A 155 0.24 -8.19 -16.39
C GLU A 155 -0.22 -7.31 -17.56
N ALA A 156 -1.25 -7.73 -18.30
CA ALA A 156 -1.84 -6.94 -19.37
C ALA A 156 -2.50 -5.66 -18.82
N ALA A 157 -3.28 -5.77 -17.74
CA ALA A 157 -3.87 -4.62 -17.06
C ALA A 157 -2.80 -3.66 -16.51
N ARG A 158 -1.72 -4.20 -15.92
CA ARG A 158 -0.60 -3.39 -15.43
C ARG A 158 0.11 -2.67 -16.57
N LYS A 159 0.42 -3.34 -17.68
CA LYS A 159 1.03 -2.70 -18.86
C LYS A 159 0.12 -1.59 -19.43
N HIS A 160 -1.19 -1.81 -19.45
CA HIS A 160 -2.16 -0.78 -19.85
C HIS A 160 -2.10 0.44 -18.91
N ALA A 161 -2.09 0.21 -17.59
CA ALA A 161 -1.95 1.28 -16.60
C ALA A 161 -0.60 2.01 -16.71
N ASP A 162 0.50 1.28 -16.82
CA ASP A 162 1.85 1.83 -17.00
C ASP A 162 1.94 2.72 -18.24
N GLY A 163 1.33 2.29 -19.35
CA GLY A 163 1.27 3.08 -20.59
C GLY A 163 0.41 4.34 -20.45
N LYS A 164 -0.78 4.23 -19.84
CA LYS A 164 -1.71 5.34 -19.67
C LYS A 164 -1.21 6.40 -18.68
N CYS A 165 -0.51 5.96 -17.65
CA CYS A 165 -0.06 6.81 -16.54
C CYS A 165 1.43 7.17 -16.60
N LYS A 166 2.11 6.84 -17.71
CA LYS A 166 3.55 7.02 -17.90
C LYS A 166 4.01 8.43 -17.56
N GLU A 167 3.36 9.45 -18.12
CA GLU A 167 3.74 10.86 -17.93
C GLU A 167 3.66 11.28 -16.46
N LEU A 168 2.62 10.86 -15.74
CA LEU A 168 2.48 11.15 -14.31
C LEU A 168 3.58 10.45 -13.48
N GLY A 169 3.92 9.22 -13.84
CA GLY A 169 5.00 8.48 -13.19
C GLY A 169 6.38 9.10 -13.45
N MET A 170 6.63 9.62 -14.65
CA MET A 170 7.87 10.34 -14.97
C MET A 170 7.93 11.68 -14.24
N SER A 171 6.84 12.45 -14.25
CA SER A 171 6.76 13.74 -13.56
C SER A 171 7.04 13.59 -12.06
N ALA A 172 6.42 12.61 -11.40
CA ALA A 172 6.64 12.39 -9.97
C ALA A 172 8.06 11.90 -9.67
N LYS A 173 8.68 11.08 -10.53
CA LYS A 173 10.09 10.70 -10.39
C LYS A 173 11.03 11.90 -10.56
N ALA A 174 10.74 12.76 -11.53
CA ALA A 174 11.49 13.99 -11.79
C ALA A 174 11.40 14.94 -10.59
N GLU A 175 10.21 15.12 -10.03
CA GLU A 175 9.97 15.91 -8.83
C GLU A 175 10.74 15.36 -7.64
N LEU A 176 10.66 14.05 -7.38
CA LEU A 176 11.37 13.41 -6.28
C LEU A 176 12.89 13.60 -6.41
N GLY A 177 13.45 13.37 -7.60
CA GLY A 177 14.88 13.57 -7.85
C GLY A 177 15.30 15.03 -7.65
N PHE A 178 14.50 15.98 -8.15
CA PHE A 178 14.73 17.41 -7.96
C PHE A 178 14.70 17.79 -6.47
N MET A 179 13.66 17.36 -5.76
CA MET A 179 13.46 17.68 -4.33
C MET A 179 14.55 17.05 -3.46
N GLN A 180 15.01 15.84 -3.74
CA GLN A 180 16.14 15.23 -3.03
C GLN A 180 17.45 16.01 -3.23
N GLY A 181 17.67 16.55 -4.44
CA GLY A 181 18.84 17.39 -4.73
C GLY A 181 18.75 18.79 -4.12
N CYS A 182 17.56 19.38 -4.12
CA CYS A 182 17.33 20.76 -3.69
C CYS A 182 17.09 20.89 -2.18
N ALA A 183 16.22 20.07 -1.60
CA ALA A 183 15.75 20.19 -0.22
C ALA A 183 16.71 19.50 0.79
N LYS A 184 18.01 19.79 0.69
CA LYS A 184 19.05 19.28 1.61
C LYS A 184 18.84 19.72 3.06
N ALA A 185 18.00 20.73 3.28
CA ALA A 185 17.56 21.18 4.60
C ALA A 185 16.04 21.42 4.59
N PRO A 186 15.30 21.11 5.67
CA PRO A 186 13.85 21.32 5.75
C PRO A 186 13.42 22.77 5.44
N ALA A 187 14.24 23.75 5.83
CA ALA A 187 13.98 25.17 5.57
C ALA A 187 13.97 25.54 4.08
N LEU A 188 14.53 24.69 3.20
CA LEU A 188 14.56 24.92 1.76
C LEU A 188 13.35 24.31 1.03
N VAL A 189 12.53 23.50 1.70
CA VAL A 189 11.38 22.82 1.06
C VAL A 189 10.44 23.80 0.32
N PRO A 190 10.04 24.95 0.91
CA PRO A 190 9.18 25.91 0.19
C PRO A 190 9.85 26.50 -1.06
N PHE A 191 11.14 26.85 -0.95
CA PHE A 191 11.91 27.33 -2.10
C PHE A 191 12.02 26.28 -3.20
N CYS A 192 12.33 25.02 -2.83
CA CYS A 192 12.46 23.92 -3.78
C CYS A 192 11.14 23.57 -4.46
N GLY A 193 10.02 23.59 -3.72
CA GLY A 193 8.69 23.42 -4.33
C GLY A 193 8.40 24.50 -5.37
N CYS A 194 8.69 25.77 -5.07
CA CYS A 194 8.54 26.86 -6.04
C CYS A 194 9.48 26.71 -7.25
N ALA A 195 10.74 26.33 -7.03
CA ALA A 195 11.71 26.14 -8.10
C ALA A 195 11.32 24.97 -9.02
N TRP A 196 10.75 23.90 -8.45
CA TRP A 196 10.22 22.77 -9.21
C TRP A 196 9.14 23.21 -10.21
N GLU A 197 8.23 24.10 -9.82
CA GLU A 197 7.17 24.59 -10.73
C GLU A 197 7.76 25.25 -11.98
N ILE A 198 8.82 26.06 -11.80
CA ILE A 198 9.49 26.73 -12.91
C ILE A 198 10.21 25.72 -13.81
N VAL A 199 10.84 24.70 -13.21
CA VAL A 199 11.55 23.65 -13.96
C VAL A 199 10.58 22.80 -14.77
N ARG A 200 9.47 22.34 -14.18
CA ARG A 200 8.49 21.49 -14.87
C ARG A 200 7.70 22.24 -15.95
N ASP A 201 7.53 23.55 -15.81
CA ASP A 201 6.90 24.38 -16.86
C ASP A 201 7.84 24.60 -18.07
N SER A 202 9.15 24.40 -17.88
CA SER A 202 10.18 24.67 -18.89
C SER A 202 10.65 23.42 -19.64
N ALA A 203 10.52 22.24 -19.05
CA ALA A 203 10.95 20.98 -19.63
C ALA A 203 10.02 19.83 -19.22
N ASP A 204 9.82 18.88 -20.12
CA ASP A 204 9.13 17.63 -19.82
C ASP A 204 9.92 16.77 -18.82
N ALA A 205 9.21 15.87 -18.15
CA ALA A 205 9.80 15.03 -17.11
C ALA A 205 10.94 14.14 -17.62
N GLU A 206 10.89 13.72 -18.89
CA GLU A 206 11.92 12.90 -19.52
C GLU A 206 13.24 13.68 -19.62
N LYS A 207 13.22 14.92 -20.12
CA LYS A 207 14.41 15.80 -20.18
C LYS A 207 14.96 16.17 -18.82
N ILE A 208 14.09 16.32 -17.82
CA ILE A 208 14.53 16.59 -16.44
C ILE A 208 15.28 15.38 -15.90
N LEU A 209 14.75 14.17 -16.09
CA LEU A 209 15.35 12.93 -15.63
C LEU A 209 16.64 12.57 -16.38
N SER A 210 16.75 12.89 -17.67
CA SER A 210 17.96 12.66 -18.47
C SER A 210 19.06 13.68 -18.20
N GLY A 211 18.76 14.77 -17.49
CA GLY A 211 19.70 15.88 -17.26
C GLY A 211 19.87 16.81 -18.48
N GLU A 212 19.03 16.68 -19.51
CA GLU A 212 19.02 17.55 -20.69
C GLU A 212 18.28 18.87 -20.44
N ALA A 213 17.49 18.95 -19.37
CA ALA A 213 16.88 20.20 -18.93
C ALA A 213 17.96 21.21 -18.50
N ASP A 214 18.00 22.37 -19.17
CA ASP A 214 18.94 23.45 -18.86
C ASP A 214 18.48 24.26 -17.64
N VAL A 215 18.62 23.65 -16.46
CA VAL A 215 18.24 24.27 -15.17
C VAL A 215 19.07 25.52 -14.90
N ASP A 216 20.28 25.62 -15.46
CA ASP A 216 21.15 26.78 -15.31
C ASP A 216 20.54 28.04 -15.94
N LYS A 217 19.91 27.92 -17.11
CA LYS A 217 19.15 29.02 -17.74
C LYS A 217 17.96 29.48 -16.90
N LEU A 218 17.41 28.61 -16.05
CA LEU A 218 16.25 28.92 -15.20
C LEU A 218 16.64 29.60 -13.88
N LYS A 219 17.92 29.58 -13.48
CA LYS A 219 18.41 30.16 -12.22
C LYS A 219 17.98 31.63 -12.01
N PRO A 220 18.06 32.55 -13.00
CA PRO A 220 17.62 33.92 -12.81
C PRO A 220 16.12 34.01 -12.49
N THR A 221 15.29 33.25 -13.20
CA THR A 221 13.83 33.18 -12.98
C THR A 221 13.53 32.62 -11.60
N ILE A 222 14.13 31.48 -11.23
CA ILE A 222 13.97 30.86 -9.91
C ILE A 222 14.37 31.85 -8.80
N LYS A 223 15.51 32.53 -8.93
CA LYS A 223 15.95 33.52 -7.93
C LYS A 223 14.97 34.69 -7.81
N SER A 224 14.44 35.19 -8.93
CA SER A 224 13.51 36.32 -8.93
C SER A 224 12.13 35.98 -8.34
N THR A 225 11.62 34.78 -8.66
CA THR A 225 10.27 34.34 -8.28
C THR A 225 10.26 33.70 -6.89
N CYS A 226 11.19 32.77 -6.64
CA CYS A 226 11.22 31.95 -5.43
C CYS A 226 12.19 32.46 -4.37
N GLY A 227 13.08 33.41 -4.69
CA GLY A 227 14.16 33.83 -3.78
C GLY A 227 13.69 34.38 -2.43
N LYS A 228 12.45 34.86 -2.33
CA LYS A 228 11.83 35.32 -1.07
C LYS A 228 11.50 34.17 -0.11
N LEU A 229 11.50 32.92 -0.59
CA LEU A 229 11.25 31.71 0.20
C LEU A 229 12.54 31.14 0.80
N LEU A 230 13.70 31.73 0.48
CA LEU A 230 14.96 31.34 1.11
C LEU A 230 14.98 31.85 2.56
N PRO A 231 15.48 31.05 3.51
CA PRO A 231 15.61 31.49 4.90
C PRO A 231 16.62 32.66 5.01
N ASP A 232 16.28 33.67 5.81
CA ASP A 232 17.11 34.87 6.03
C ASP A 232 18.49 34.57 6.64
N LYS A 233 18.63 33.42 7.31
CA LYS A 233 19.90 32.94 7.86
C LYS A 233 20.23 31.56 7.30
N PRO A 234 21.48 31.32 6.87
CA PRO A 234 21.91 29.99 6.50
C PRO A 234 21.78 29.04 7.70
N PRO A 235 21.46 27.76 7.47
CA PRO A 235 21.40 26.77 8.55
C PRO A 235 22.77 26.69 9.25
N PRO A 236 22.82 26.66 10.59
CA PRO A 236 24.08 26.59 11.32
C PRO A 236 24.83 25.29 10.95
N GLY A 237 26.06 25.43 10.44
CA GLY A 237 26.94 24.30 10.12
C GLY A 237 27.04 23.89 8.64
N GLN A 238 26.61 24.74 7.70
CA GLN A 238 27.02 24.67 6.29
C GLN A 238 28.14 25.66 5.97
#